data_AF-A0A8T4WFD0-F1
#
_entry.id   AF-A0A8T4WFD0-F1
#
_cell.length_a   1.000
_cell.length_b   1.000
_cell.length_c   1.000
_cell.angle_alpha   90.00
_cell.angle_beta   90.00
_cell.angle_gamma   90.00
#
_symmetry.space_group_name_H-M   'P 1'
#
loop_
_entity.id
_entity.type
_entity.pdbx_description
1 polymer ?
#
loop_
_entity_poly.entity_id
_entity_poly.type
_entity_poly.pdbx_seq_one_letter_code
_entity_poly.pdbx_strand_id
1 'polypeptide(L)' 'GSADSVELARLAVETGIFVLWEAEDGEICDINITKKPKDRKPVEEYLKKQRRFAHLNDEHIEKIQEDVDEKCEEYGF' A
#
# COMPACT_ATOMS: atom_id res chain seq x y z
N GLY A 1 6.25 4.90 -19.53
CA GLY A 1 5.61 6.18 -19.92
C GLY A 1 4.78 6.67 -18.74
N SER A 2 4.32 7.92 -18.71
CA SER A 2 3.54 8.47 -17.57
C SER A 2 2.29 7.67 -17.19
N ALA A 3 1.75 6.83 -18.09
CA ALA A 3 0.64 5.92 -17.81
C ALA A 3 0.97 4.84 -16.76
N ASP A 4 2.21 4.34 -16.72
CA ASP A 4 2.65 3.32 -15.76
C ASP A 4 2.65 3.88 -14.32
N SER A 5 2.84 5.20 -14.17
CA SER A 5 2.88 5.86 -12.87
C SER A 5 1.51 5.91 -12.18
N VAL A 6 0.43 6.08 -12.95
CA VAL A 6 -0.94 6.10 -12.40
C VAL A 6 -1.35 4.69 -11.95
N GLU A 7 -1.02 3.68 -12.73
CA GLU A 7 -1.28 2.29 -12.36
C GLU A 7 -0.49 1.89 -11.11
N LEU A 8 0.78 2.28 -11.02
CA LEU A 8 1.61 2.00 -9.86
C LEU A 8 1.09 2.69 -8.59
N ALA A 9 0.62 3.93 -8.70
CA ALA A 9 -0.01 4.65 -7.59
C ALA A 9 -1.30 3.97 -7.12
N ARG A 10 -2.12 3.45 -8.05
CA ARG A 10 -3.32 2.66 -7.70
C ARG A 10 -2.94 1.37 -6.99
N LEU A 11 -1.94 0.65 -7.50
CA LEU A 11 -1.45 -0.58 -6.87
C LEU A 11 -0.93 -0.34 -5.46
N ALA A 12 -0.24 0.77 -5.20
CA ALA A 12 0.24 1.10 -3.85
C ALA A 12 -0.89 1.15 -2.81
N VAL A 13 -2.06 1.66 -3.22
CA VAL A 13 -3.24 1.75 -2.35
C VAL A 13 -4.00 0.42 -2.31
N GLU A 14 -4.12 -0.28 -3.45
CA GLU A 14 -4.81 -1.57 -3.53
C GLU A 14 -4.10 -2.70 -2.77
N THR A 15 -2.77 -2.61 -2.59
CA THR A 15 -2.00 -3.55 -1.78
C THR A 15 -1.87 -3.14 -0.32
N GLY A 16 -2.26 -1.92 0.05
CA GLY A 16 -2.10 -1.36 1.40
C GLY A 16 -0.68 -0.84 1.71
N ILE A 17 0.25 -0.88 0.75
CA ILE A 17 1.60 -0.30 0.91
C ILE A 17 1.54 1.19 1.21
N PHE A 18 0.53 1.88 0.68
CA PHE A 18 0.29 3.28 0.95
C PHE A 18 -1.16 3.49 1.39
N VAL A 19 -1.33 3.87 2.65
CA VAL A 19 -2.63 4.23 3.22
C VAL A 19 -2.97 5.67 2.84
N LEU A 20 -4.13 5.87 2.22
CA LEU A 20 -4.67 7.21 1.95
C LEU A 20 -5.51 7.66 3.14
N TRP A 21 -5.17 8.83 3.67
CA TRP A 21 -5.85 9.47 4.79
C TRP A 21 -6.03 10.96 4.52
N GLU A 22 -6.98 11.58 5.20
CA GLU A 22 -7.26 13.01 5.15
C GLU A 22 -7.14 13.65 6.54
N ALA A 23 -6.76 14.92 6.57
CA ALA A 23 -6.85 15.78 7.76
C ALA A 23 -7.95 16.82 7.53
N GLU A 24 -8.78 17.06 8.53
CA GLU A 24 -9.80 18.11 8.51
C GLU A 24 -9.29 19.34 9.28
N ASP A 25 -9.51 20.54 8.72
CA ASP A 25 -9.12 21.83 9.32
C ASP A 25 -7.63 22.00 9.70
N GLY A 26 -6.74 21.25 9.05
CA GLY A 26 -5.29 21.33 9.29
C GLY A 26 -4.83 20.62 10.57
N GLU A 27 -5.75 19.97 11.28
CA GLU A 27 -5.45 19.11 12.42
C GLU A 27 -5.71 17.64 12.03
N ILE A 28 -4.75 16.77 12.32
CA ILE A 28 -4.93 15.32 12.19
C ILE A 28 -5.70 14.86 13.44
N CYS A 29 -6.97 15.25 13.55
CA CYS A 29 -7.82 14.91 14.70
C CYS A 29 -8.25 13.45 14.66
N ASP A 30 -8.55 12.93 13.46
CA ASP A 30 -8.92 11.54 13.20
C ASP A 30 -8.31 11.11 11.87
N ILE A 31 -7.60 9.97 11.83
CA ILE A 31 -7.11 9.40 10.57
C ILE A 31 -8.31 8.85 9.80
N ASN A 32 -8.90 9.69 8.94
CA ASN A 32 -9.99 9.25 8.07
C ASN A 32 -9.41 8.53 6.84
N ILE A 33 -9.41 7.19 6.88
CA ILE A 33 -8.96 6.38 5.74
C ILE A 33 -9.98 6.47 4.62
N THR A 34 -9.59 7.08 3.52
CA THR A 34 -10.50 7.41 2.40
C THR A 34 -10.75 6.24 1.46
N LYS A 35 -9.88 5.23 1.47
CA LYS A 35 -9.99 4.08 0.57
C LYS A 35 -9.56 2.79 1.24
N LYS A 36 -10.55 1.93 1.51
CA LYS A 36 -10.39 0.57 2.05
C LYS A 36 -10.76 -0.45 0.98
N PRO A 37 -9.80 -1.10 0.31
CA PRO A 37 -10.08 -2.17 -0.63
C PRO A 37 -10.76 -3.33 0.11
N LYS A 38 -11.92 -3.81 -0.37
CA LYS A 38 -12.62 -4.96 0.24
C LYS A 38 -11.77 -6.24 0.21
N ASP A 39 -11.02 -6.40 -0.88
CA ASP A 39 -10.05 -7.47 -1.09
C ASP A 39 -8.71 -6.82 -1.44
N ARG A 40 -7.78 -6.78 -0.48
CA ARG A 40 -6.44 -6.24 -0.70
C ARG A 40 -5.64 -7.16 -1.61
N LYS A 41 -4.93 -6.57 -2.56
CA LYS A 41 -4.00 -7.31 -3.42
C LYS A 41 -2.72 -7.66 -2.65
N PRO A 42 -2.04 -8.78 -2.98
CA PRO A 42 -0.74 -9.08 -2.41
C PRO A 42 0.27 -7.97 -2.71
N VAL A 43 1.14 -7.63 -1.76
CA VAL A 43 2.19 -6.61 -1.91
C VAL A 43 3.10 -6.89 -3.10
N GLU A 44 3.24 -8.17 -3.45
CA GLU A 44 4.03 -8.64 -4.58
C GLU A 44 3.63 -7.99 -5.93
N GLU A 45 2.33 -7.75 -6.17
CA GLU A 45 1.86 -7.13 -7.42
C GLU A 45 2.43 -5.72 -7.62
N TYR A 46 2.63 -4.99 -6.53
CA TYR A 46 3.26 -3.67 -6.55
C TYR A 46 4.79 -3.78 -6.65
N LEU A 47 5.40 -4.70 -5.89
CA LEU A 47 6.86 -4.85 -5.81
C LEU A 47 7.46 -5.32 -7.14
N LYS A 48 6.87 -6.34 -7.78
CA LYS A 48 7.38 -6.92 -9.04
C LYS A 48 7.37 -5.94 -10.22
N LYS A 49 6.51 -4.91 -10.20
CA LYS A 49 6.46 -3.89 -11.25
C LYS A 49 7.63 -2.90 -11.20
N GLN A 50 8.44 -2.88 -10.15
CA GLN A 50 9.47 -1.87 -9.94
C GLN A 50 10.87 -2.48 -9.86
N ARG A 51 11.77 -2.03 -10.75
CA ARG A 51 13.15 -2.54 -10.81
C ARG A 51 13.93 -2.39 -9.49
N ARG A 52 13.62 -1.39 -8.67
CA ARG A 52 14.27 -1.19 -7.36
C ARG A 52 14.07 -2.36 -6.38
N PHE A 53 13.02 -3.16 -6.57
CA PHE A 53 12.71 -4.32 -5.74
C PHE A 53 13.07 -5.66 -6.40
N ALA A 54 13.74 -5.64 -7.55
CA ALA A 54 14.07 -6.86 -8.30
C ALA A 54 15.05 -7.81 -7.59
N HIS A 55 15.68 -7.36 -6.49
CA HIS A 55 16.62 -8.15 -5.69
C HIS A 55 15.94 -8.88 -4.51
N LEU A 56 14.64 -8.64 -4.28
CA LEU A 56 13.89 -9.31 -3.23
C LEU A 56 13.60 -10.75 -3.62
N ASN A 57 13.68 -11.65 -2.64
CA ASN A 57 13.27 -13.05 -2.77
C ASN A 57 11.90 -13.24 -2.09
N ASP A 58 11.38 -14.46 -2.15
CA ASP A 58 10.05 -14.78 -1.60
C ASP A 58 9.97 -14.52 -0.09
N GLU A 59 11.02 -14.83 0.68
CA GLU A 59 11.09 -14.57 2.13
C GLU A 59 11.01 -13.06 2.45
N HIS A 60 11.68 -12.22 1.67
CA HIS A 60 11.59 -10.77 1.83
C HIS A 60 10.18 -10.25 1.49
N ILE A 61 9.55 -10.81 0.46
CA ILE A 61 8.20 -10.41 0.03
C ILE A 61 7.18 -10.82 1.09
N GLU A 62 7.29 -12.03 1.64
CA GLU A 62 6.45 -12.51 2.73
C GLU A 62 6.58 -11.61 3.96
N LYS A 63 7.82 -11.22 4.32
CA LYS A 63 8.01 -10.32 5.46
C LYS A 63 7.37 -8.95 5.25
N ILE A 64 7.48 -8.40 4.04
CA ILE A 64 6.82 -7.14 3.69
C ILE A 64 5.30 -7.29 3.72
N GLN A 65 4.76 -8.44 3.30
CA GLN A 65 3.33 -8.71 3.35
C GLN A 65 2.82 -8.68 4.80
N GLU A 66 3.48 -9.39 5.71
CA GLU A 66 3.16 -9.37 7.15
C GLU A 66 3.18 -7.95 7.73
N ASP A 67 4.25 -7.19 7.46
CA ASP A 67 4.40 -5.84 8.00
C ASP A 67 3.34 -4.86 7.45
N VAL A 68 2.87 -5.08 6.22
CA VAL A 68 1.77 -4.30 5.63
C VAL A 68 0.42 -4.75 6.19
N ASP A 69 0.22 -6.05 6.43
CA ASP A 69 -0.99 -6.59 7.06
C ASP A 69 -1.17 -6.04 8.47
N GLU A 70 -0.13 -6.08 9.31
CA GLU A 70 -0.15 -5.54 10.68
C GLU A 70 -0.53 -4.05 10.71
N LYS A 71 0.07 -3.24 9.81
CA LYS A 71 -0.26 -1.82 9.69
C LYS A 71 -1.68 -1.60 9.20
N CYS A 72 -2.14 -2.39 8.23
CA CYS A 72 -3.52 -2.27 7.75
C CYS A 72 -4.49 -2.57 8.89
N GLU A 73 -4.25 -3.58 9.70
CA GLU A 73 -5.05 -3.88 10.89
C GLU A 73 -5.01 -2.74 11.92
N GLU A 74 -3.84 -2.18 12.22
CA GLU A 74 -3.66 -1.07 13.16
C GLU A 74 -4.47 0.17 12.76
N TYR A 75 -4.43 0.54 11.47
CA TYR A 75 -5.16 1.69 10.96
C TYR A 75 -6.64 1.36 10.67
N GLY A 76 -7.03 0.07 10.73
CA GLY A 76 -8.36 -0.39 10.35
C GLY A 76 -8.64 -0.23 8.86
N PHE A 77 -7.61 -0.36 8.03
CA PHE A 77 -7.64 -0.30 6.57
C PHE A 77 -8.39 -1.47 5.94
#